data_AF-A0A176VS25-F1
#
_entry.id   AF-A0A176VS25-F1
#
_cell.length_a   1.000
_cell.length_b   1.000
_cell.length_c   1.000
_cell.angle_alpha   90.00
_cell.angle_beta   90.00
_cell.angle_gamma   90.00
#
_symmetry.space_group_name_H-M   'P 1'
#
loop_
_entity.id
_entity.type
_entity.pdbx_description
1 polymer ?
#
loop_
_entity_poly.entity_id
_entity_poly.type
_entity_poly.pdbx_seq_one_letter_code
_entity_poly.pdbx_strand_id
1 'polypeptide(L)'
;MGMMEMVLKHPEELPALLKLQLASMQATRFLPPEPHWAFCYKMLQNVSRSFAIVIHQLGPELRNAICVFYLVLRGLDTVEDDMAIPIDTKVPILKAFHEHIYDTSWHFICGEKDYKDLMTGFHHVSTAFLSLAKGYQEVISEMTQRMGNGMAKFIEVEVETIADYDEYCHYVAGIVGLGLTRLFYAAGLEDFALDVLSNSMGLFLQVFKEEDRSEDALRCLNDMITNALKHGPECLQYMSALRDPAIFRFCAIPQVMAIGTLALCYNNIHVFRGVVKIRRGLTAKIMEGTKTMSDVYAAFDDFSGILAAKALLTQRYVDEIRTACKARFLNKTKRKTFSIESKTGHEICLVLAILLLALIMILIVWR
;
A
#
# COMPACT_ATOMS: atom_id res chain seq x y z
N MET A 1 16.37 -8.21 -10.76
CA MET A 1 17.50 -7.27 -10.93
C MET A 1 18.39 -7.36 -9.71
N GLY A 2 19.68 -7.65 -9.91
CA GLY A 2 20.67 -7.64 -8.84
C GLY A 2 21.03 -6.22 -8.40
N MET A 3 21.61 -6.06 -7.21
CA MET A 3 21.98 -4.75 -6.64
C MET A 3 22.92 -3.94 -7.55
N MET A 4 23.82 -4.61 -8.26
CA MET A 4 24.80 -3.99 -9.16
C MET A 4 24.16 -3.39 -10.42
N GLU A 5 23.20 -4.09 -11.03
CA GLU A 5 22.47 -3.62 -12.21
C GLU A 5 21.60 -2.39 -11.89
N MET A 6 21.02 -2.35 -10.69
CA MET A 6 20.23 -1.23 -10.21
C MET A 6 21.10 0.01 -9.97
N VAL A 7 22.26 -0.13 -9.31
CA VAL A 7 23.18 1.00 -9.08
C VAL A 7 23.68 1.58 -10.40
N LEU A 8 23.87 0.76 -11.43
CA LEU A 8 24.26 1.21 -12.76
C LEU A 8 23.15 1.99 -13.48
N LYS A 9 21.90 1.50 -13.42
CA LYS A 9 20.78 2.12 -14.14
C LYS A 9 20.16 3.32 -13.40
N HIS A 10 20.26 3.36 -12.07
CA HIS A 10 19.61 4.33 -11.18
C HIS A 10 20.49 4.69 -9.97
N PRO A 11 21.69 5.26 -10.16
CA PRO A 11 22.60 5.59 -9.06
C PRO A 11 21.99 6.59 -8.07
N GLU A 12 21.07 7.45 -8.51
CA GLU A 12 20.38 8.42 -7.66
C GLU A 12 19.42 7.79 -6.64
N GLU A 13 19.08 6.51 -6.78
CA GLU A 13 18.20 5.78 -5.85
C GLU A 13 18.96 5.19 -4.65
N LEU A 14 20.29 5.09 -4.75
CA LEU A 14 21.11 4.42 -3.75
C LEU A 14 21.03 5.03 -2.34
N PRO A 15 21.08 6.37 -2.14
CA PRO A 15 20.97 6.95 -0.81
C PRO A 15 19.64 6.64 -0.13
N ALA A 16 18.54 6.71 -0.88
CA ALA A 16 17.20 6.41 -0.38
C ALA A 16 17.08 4.94 0.02
N LEU A 17 17.63 4.04 -0.79
CA LEU A 17 17.59 2.61 -0.55
C LEU A 17 18.39 2.20 0.69
N LEU A 18 19.58 2.79 0.91
CA LEU A 18 20.36 2.56 2.12
C LEU A 18 19.61 3.04 3.37
N LYS A 19 18.97 4.21 3.32
CA LYS A 19 18.13 4.70 4.42
C LYS A 19 16.96 3.77 4.71
N LEU A 20 16.29 3.27 3.67
CA LEU A 20 15.18 2.33 3.82
C LEU A 20 15.64 1.01 4.46
N GLN A 21 16.82 0.50 4.07
CA GLN A 21 17.39 -0.70 4.67
C GLN A 21 17.73 -0.48 6.16
N LEU A 22 18.35 0.64 6.50
CA LEU A 22 18.66 0.97 7.90
C LEU A 22 17.38 1.11 8.75
N ALA A 23 16.35 1.77 8.23
CA ALA A 23 15.06 1.90 8.90
C ALA A 23 14.39 0.53 9.11
N SER A 24 14.44 -0.34 8.11
CA SER A 24 13.94 -1.72 8.22
C SER A 24 14.71 -2.51 9.29
N MET A 25 16.03 -2.37 9.36
CA MET A 25 16.85 -3.04 10.38
C MET A 25 16.57 -2.52 11.79
N GLN A 26 16.33 -1.23 11.94
CA GLN A 26 15.94 -0.63 13.23
C GLN A 26 14.57 -1.13 13.67
N ALA A 27 13.59 -1.19 12.77
CA ALA A 27 12.27 -1.73 13.06
C ALA A 27 12.31 -3.20 13.50
N THR A 28 13.22 -4.01 12.94
CA THR A 28 13.40 -5.42 13.33
C THR A 28 14.11 -5.62 14.68
N ARG A 29 14.81 -4.59 15.20
CA ARG A 29 15.62 -4.72 16.43
C ARG A 29 14.86 -4.47 17.73
N PHE A 30 13.69 -3.85 17.66
CA PHE A 30 12.90 -3.50 18.85
C PHE A 30 11.55 -4.22 18.82
N LEU A 31 11.55 -5.49 19.23
CA LEU A 31 10.31 -6.21 19.55
C LEU A 31 9.93 -5.90 21.00
N PRO A 32 8.64 -5.58 21.27
CA PRO A 32 8.18 -5.41 22.64
C PRO A 32 8.40 -6.69 23.48
N PRO A 33 8.61 -6.56 24.81
CA PRO A 33 8.87 -7.70 25.67
C PRO A 33 7.66 -8.61 25.83
N GLU A 34 6.44 -8.10 25.67
CA GLU A 34 5.22 -8.88 25.80
C GLU A 34 5.08 -9.86 24.61
N PRO A 35 4.82 -11.17 24.86
CA PRO A 35 4.79 -12.17 23.79
C PRO A 35 3.79 -11.88 22.67
N HIS A 36 2.61 -11.36 23.01
CA HIS A 36 1.58 -11.01 22.03
C HIS A 36 2.02 -9.86 21.12
N TRP A 37 2.66 -8.83 21.67
CA TRP A 37 3.18 -7.71 20.89
C TRP A 37 4.39 -8.11 20.05
N ALA A 38 5.31 -8.90 20.62
CA ALA A 38 6.45 -9.46 19.88
C ALA A 38 5.97 -10.25 18.65
N PHE A 39 4.96 -11.11 18.84
CA PHE A 39 4.33 -11.85 17.75
C PHE A 39 3.70 -10.90 16.72
N CYS A 40 2.86 -9.96 17.15
CA CYS A 40 2.16 -9.05 16.23
C CYS A 40 3.14 -8.24 15.37
N TYR A 41 4.17 -7.63 15.97
CA TYR A 41 5.15 -6.85 15.21
C TYR A 41 6.01 -7.71 14.27
N LYS A 42 6.37 -8.93 14.71
CA LYS A 42 7.07 -9.88 13.84
C LYS A 42 6.18 -10.28 12.65
N MET A 43 4.93 -10.64 12.90
CA MET A 43 3.99 -11.02 11.83
C MET A 43 3.73 -9.85 10.88
N LEU A 44 3.54 -8.64 11.40
CA LEU A 44 3.37 -7.45 10.56
C LEU A 44 4.54 -7.27 9.59
N GLN A 45 5.78 -7.47 10.06
CA GLN A 45 6.96 -7.38 9.19
C GLN A 45 6.96 -8.47 8.11
N ASN A 46 6.60 -9.70 8.47
CA ASN A 46 6.55 -10.82 7.53
C ASN A 46 5.48 -10.64 6.45
N VAL A 47 4.24 -10.32 6.86
CA VAL A 47 3.08 -10.28 5.94
C VAL A 47 2.86 -8.91 5.27
N SER A 48 3.49 -7.84 5.74
CA SER A 48 3.29 -6.46 5.23
C SER A 48 4.54 -5.84 4.60
N ARG A 49 5.74 -6.31 4.98
CA ARG A 49 7.04 -5.86 4.47
C ARG A 49 7.20 -4.33 4.50
N SER A 50 7.17 -3.66 3.35
CA SER A 50 7.38 -2.21 3.23
C SER A 50 6.33 -1.37 3.95
N PHE A 51 5.10 -1.89 4.09
CA PHE A 51 4.04 -1.17 4.78
C PHE A 51 4.22 -1.19 6.32
N ALA A 52 4.91 -2.20 6.87
CA ALA A 52 5.33 -2.18 8.27
C ALA A 52 6.21 -0.95 8.60
N ILE A 53 7.04 -0.49 7.66
CA ILE A 53 7.94 0.66 7.86
C ILE A 53 7.17 1.96 8.05
N VAL A 54 6.05 2.15 7.33
CA VAL A 54 5.20 3.35 7.52
C VAL A 54 4.37 3.25 8.80
N ILE A 55 3.92 2.06 9.19
CA ILE A 55 3.24 1.86 10.49
C ILE A 55 4.16 2.24 11.66
N HIS A 56 5.45 1.86 11.59
CA HIS A 56 6.41 2.18 12.65
C HIS A 56 6.66 3.69 12.87
N GLN A 57 6.26 4.55 11.94
CA GLN A 57 6.42 6.02 12.05
C GLN A 57 5.30 6.68 12.86
N LEU A 58 4.22 5.95 13.16
CA LEU A 58 3.10 6.44 13.95
C LEU A 58 3.43 6.43 15.45
N GLY A 59 2.69 7.24 16.22
CA GLY A 59 2.73 7.23 17.68
C GLY A 59 2.38 5.85 18.26
N PRO A 60 2.89 5.48 19.45
CA PRO A 60 2.86 4.11 19.95
C PRO A 60 1.45 3.52 20.08
N GLU A 61 0.47 4.29 20.55
CA GLU A 61 -0.91 3.82 20.71
C GLU A 61 -1.58 3.53 19.35
N LEU A 62 -1.56 4.51 18.45
CA LEU A 62 -2.14 4.37 17.11
C LEU A 62 -1.42 3.29 16.29
N ARG A 63 -0.09 3.18 16.44
CA ARG A 63 0.73 2.14 15.82
C ARG A 63 0.28 0.74 16.26
N ASN A 64 0.04 0.54 17.56
CA ASN A 64 -0.46 -0.72 18.10
C ASN A 64 -1.86 -1.03 17.55
N ALA A 65 -2.77 -0.05 17.54
CA ALA A 65 -4.12 -0.22 17.02
C ALA A 65 -4.12 -0.61 15.53
N ILE A 66 -3.33 0.07 14.70
CA ILE A 66 -3.23 -0.22 13.26
C ILE A 66 -2.51 -1.54 12.98
N CYS A 67 -1.51 -1.90 13.79
CA CYS A 67 -0.85 -3.21 13.72
C CYS A 67 -1.88 -4.33 13.92
N VAL A 68 -2.67 -4.25 15.00
CA VAL A 68 -3.74 -5.23 15.27
C VAL A 68 -4.79 -5.21 14.17
N PHE A 69 -5.27 -4.02 13.76
CA PHE A 69 -6.27 -3.89 12.69
C PHE A 69 -5.80 -4.58 11.40
N TYR A 70 -4.55 -4.34 10.99
CA TYR A 70 -3.97 -4.98 9.82
C TYR A 70 -3.91 -6.51 9.96
N LEU A 71 -3.49 -7.03 11.11
CA LEU A 71 -3.35 -8.48 11.32
C LEU A 71 -4.71 -9.18 11.42
N VAL A 72 -5.71 -8.54 12.03
CA VAL A 72 -7.09 -9.05 12.06
C VAL A 72 -7.64 -9.16 10.64
N LEU A 73 -7.55 -8.09 9.85
CA LEU A 73 -8.03 -8.13 8.46
C LEU A 73 -7.21 -9.09 7.59
N ARG A 74 -5.89 -9.20 7.82
CA ARG A 74 -5.08 -10.21 7.12
C ARG A 74 -5.47 -11.63 7.49
N GLY A 75 -5.86 -11.89 8.73
CA GLY A 75 -6.40 -13.18 9.15
C GLY A 75 -7.73 -13.49 8.45
N LEU A 76 -8.60 -12.49 8.34
CA LEU A 76 -9.85 -12.58 7.59
C LEU A 76 -9.62 -12.88 6.10
N ASP A 77 -8.74 -12.11 5.43
CA ASP A 77 -8.29 -12.37 4.05
C ASP A 77 -7.78 -13.81 3.90
N THR A 78 -6.99 -14.30 4.86
CA THR A 78 -6.41 -15.66 4.80
C THR A 78 -7.47 -16.75 4.84
N VAL A 79 -8.62 -16.52 5.50
CA VAL A 79 -9.76 -17.44 5.47
C VAL A 79 -10.48 -17.36 4.12
N GLU A 80 -10.66 -16.15 3.58
CA GLU A 80 -11.35 -15.94 2.30
C GLU A 80 -10.55 -16.53 1.12
N ASP A 81 -9.25 -16.22 1.04
CA ASP A 81 -8.33 -16.61 -0.03
C ASP A 81 -8.01 -18.12 -0.06
N ASP A 82 -8.21 -18.85 1.04
CA ASP A 82 -7.86 -20.28 1.11
C ASP A 82 -8.91 -21.13 0.38
N MET A 83 -8.59 -21.50 -0.86
CA MET A 83 -9.43 -22.32 -1.74
C MET A 83 -9.58 -23.78 -1.27
N ALA A 84 -8.81 -24.23 -0.26
CA ALA A 84 -8.96 -25.56 0.31
C ALA A 84 -10.09 -25.65 1.35
N ILE A 85 -10.60 -24.50 1.84
CA ILE A 85 -11.70 -24.46 2.80
C ILE A 85 -13.05 -24.58 2.06
N PRO A 86 -13.89 -25.58 2.40
CA PRO A 86 -15.25 -25.68 1.87
C PRO A 86 -16.11 -24.44 2.16
N ILE A 87 -16.95 -24.03 1.20
CA ILE A 87 -17.77 -22.80 1.31
C ILE A 87 -18.70 -22.82 2.54
N ASP A 88 -19.30 -23.97 2.84
CA ASP A 88 -20.17 -24.20 3.99
C ASP A 88 -19.46 -24.02 5.35
N THR A 89 -18.14 -24.18 5.36
CA THR A 89 -17.28 -23.87 6.52
C THR A 89 -16.78 -22.43 6.49
N LYS A 90 -16.37 -21.94 5.31
CA LYS A 90 -15.78 -20.61 5.11
C LYS A 90 -16.77 -19.48 5.43
N VAL A 91 -17.97 -19.53 4.88
CA VAL A 91 -18.97 -18.45 5.00
C VAL A 91 -19.35 -18.16 6.46
N PRO A 92 -19.67 -19.16 7.30
CA PRO A 92 -19.93 -18.92 8.73
C PRO A 92 -18.75 -18.28 9.46
N ILE A 93 -17.52 -18.74 9.18
CA ILE A 93 -16.32 -18.20 9.81
C ILE A 93 -16.12 -16.72 9.43
N LEU A 94 -16.28 -16.36 8.15
CA LEU A 94 -16.13 -14.97 7.71
C LEU A 94 -17.13 -14.04 8.41
N LYS A 95 -18.39 -14.46 8.50
CA LYS A 95 -19.45 -13.68 9.18
C LYS A 95 -19.18 -13.53 10.68
N ALA A 96 -18.71 -14.60 11.34
CA ALA A 96 -18.45 -14.63 12.77
C ALA A 96 -17.02 -14.19 13.17
N PHE A 97 -16.15 -13.87 12.22
CA PHE A 97 -14.72 -13.59 12.50
C PHE A 97 -14.54 -12.43 13.49
N HIS A 98 -15.41 -11.41 13.41
CA HIS A 98 -15.44 -10.26 14.31
C HIS A 98 -15.80 -10.61 15.77
N GLU A 99 -16.39 -11.78 16.02
CA GLU A 99 -16.63 -12.33 17.35
C GLU A 99 -15.41 -13.13 17.82
N HIS A 100 -14.81 -13.91 16.90
CA HIS A 100 -13.64 -14.74 17.17
C HIS A 100 -12.41 -13.93 17.60
N ILE A 101 -12.26 -12.67 17.16
CA ILE A 101 -11.17 -11.79 17.64
C ILE A 101 -11.24 -11.48 19.14
N TYR A 102 -12.40 -11.64 19.79
CA TYR A 102 -12.54 -11.51 21.24
C TYR A 102 -12.17 -12.78 22.00
N ASP A 103 -12.14 -13.93 21.32
CA ASP A 103 -11.85 -15.22 21.92
C ASP A 103 -10.37 -15.59 21.72
N THR A 104 -9.59 -15.51 22.79
CA THR A 104 -8.17 -15.89 22.78
C THR A 104 -7.94 -17.39 22.68
N SER A 105 -8.98 -18.20 22.87
CA SER A 105 -8.93 -19.65 22.68
C SER A 105 -9.31 -20.09 21.26
N TRP A 106 -9.87 -19.17 20.46
CA TRP A 106 -10.24 -19.47 19.08
C TRP A 106 -9.01 -19.84 18.25
N HIS A 107 -9.16 -20.90 17.46
CA HIS A 107 -8.09 -21.43 16.66
C HIS A 107 -8.61 -22.02 15.36
N PHE A 108 -8.06 -21.55 14.25
CA PHE A 108 -8.39 -22.05 12.92
C PHE A 108 -7.15 -21.94 12.03
N ILE A 109 -6.59 -23.08 11.63
CA ILE A 109 -5.37 -23.12 10.81
C ILE A 109 -5.76 -23.14 9.34
N CYS A 110 -5.38 -22.10 8.61
CA CYS A 110 -5.51 -22.01 7.16
C CYS A 110 -4.36 -21.20 6.54
N GLY A 111 -4.28 -21.20 5.21
CA GLY A 111 -3.28 -20.45 4.44
C GLY A 111 -1.92 -21.13 4.34
N GLU A 112 -0.97 -20.41 3.73
CA GLU A 112 0.40 -20.88 3.46
C GLU A 112 1.46 -19.95 4.04
N LYS A 113 2.66 -20.51 4.32
CA LYS A 113 3.86 -19.76 4.76
C LYS A 113 3.55 -18.84 5.95
N ASP A 114 3.96 -17.57 5.87
CA ASP A 114 3.75 -16.58 6.92
C ASP A 114 2.26 -16.36 7.26
N TYR A 115 1.33 -16.59 6.33
CA TYR A 115 -0.11 -16.47 6.60
C TYR A 115 -0.61 -17.62 7.48
N LYS A 116 -0.08 -18.83 7.25
CA LYS A 116 -0.34 -19.98 8.13
C LYS A 116 0.20 -19.75 9.54
N ASP A 117 1.38 -19.16 9.65
CA ASP A 117 1.98 -18.80 10.94
C ASP A 117 1.13 -17.75 11.67
N LEU A 118 0.58 -16.77 10.95
CA LEU A 118 -0.38 -15.80 11.49
C LEU A 118 -1.61 -16.49 12.09
N MET A 119 -2.25 -17.36 11.31
CA MET A 119 -3.46 -18.07 11.74
C MET A 119 -3.19 -19.05 12.89
N THR A 120 -2.04 -19.71 12.87
CA THR A 120 -1.61 -20.59 13.97
C THR A 120 -1.42 -19.81 15.28
N GLY A 121 -0.82 -18.62 15.21
CA GLY A 121 -0.57 -17.74 16.35
C GLY A 121 -1.66 -16.71 16.61
N PHE A 122 -2.87 -16.85 16.04
CA PHE A 122 -3.87 -15.79 16.05
C PHE A 122 -4.33 -15.37 17.46
N HIS A 123 -4.26 -16.26 18.44
CA HIS A 123 -4.51 -15.96 19.86
C HIS A 123 -3.66 -14.80 20.40
N HIS A 124 -2.44 -14.61 19.89
CA HIS A 124 -1.61 -13.44 20.21
C HIS A 124 -2.20 -12.14 19.66
N VAL A 125 -2.78 -12.17 18.45
CA VAL A 125 -3.46 -11.03 17.84
C VAL A 125 -4.70 -10.69 18.66
N SER A 126 -5.52 -11.69 19.04
CA SER A 126 -6.69 -11.54 19.90
C SER A 126 -6.31 -10.96 21.27
N THR A 127 -5.21 -11.43 21.88
CA THR A 127 -4.69 -10.89 23.15
C THR A 127 -4.26 -9.42 23.01
N ALA A 128 -3.55 -9.08 21.93
CA ALA A 128 -3.15 -7.70 21.65
C ALA A 128 -4.36 -6.80 21.40
N PHE A 129 -5.37 -7.28 20.67
CA PHE A 129 -6.64 -6.60 20.43
C PHE A 129 -7.36 -6.24 21.74
N LEU A 130 -7.50 -7.21 22.64
CA LEU A 130 -8.15 -7.00 23.94
C LEU A 130 -7.41 -6.01 24.85
N SER A 131 -6.11 -5.79 24.60
CA SER A 131 -5.29 -4.80 25.33
C SER A 131 -5.42 -3.36 24.80
N LEU A 132 -6.06 -3.16 23.64
CA LEU A 132 -6.29 -1.82 23.08
C LEU A 132 -7.37 -1.06 23.86
N ALA A 133 -7.38 0.27 23.72
CA ALA A 133 -8.49 1.09 24.22
C ALA A 133 -9.83 0.69 23.56
N LYS A 134 -10.94 0.82 24.29
CA LYS A 134 -12.27 0.38 23.84
C LYS A 134 -12.70 0.96 22.50
N GLY A 135 -12.45 2.25 22.26
CA GLY A 135 -12.78 2.89 20.98
C GLY A 135 -12.06 2.25 19.79
N TYR A 136 -10.81 1.77 19.96
CA TYR A 136 -10.13 1.04 18.90
C TYR A 136 -10.71 -0.37 18.71
N GLN A 137 -11.08 -1.05 19.80
CA GLN A 137 -11.68 -2.38 19.72
C GLN A 137 -13.00 -2.35 18.94
N GLU A 138 -13.85 -1.36 19.24
CA GLU A 138 -15.14 -1.15 18.58
C GLU A 138 -14.99 -0.93 17.08
N VAL A 139 -14.07 -0.04 16.67
CA VAL A 139 -13.79 0.23 15.25
C VAL A 139 -13.29 -1.04 14.54
N ILE A 140 -12.31 -1.74 15.12
CA ILE A 140 -11.74 -2.95 14.50
C ILE A 140 -12.83 -4.02 14.34
N SER A 141 -13.61 -4.30 15.39
CA SER A 141 -14.68 -5.30 15.33
C SER A 141 -15.76 -4.95 14.30
N GLU A 142 -16.23 -3.69 14.28
CA GLU A 142 -17.24 -3.25 13.31
C GLU A 142 -16.74 -3.38 11.86
N MET A 143 -15.51 -2.95 11.58
CA MET A 143 -14.95 -3.04 10.23
C MET A 143 -14.73 -4.50 9.81
N THR A 144 -14.25 -5.35 10.72
CA THR A 144 -14.10 -6.79 10.48
C THR A 144 -15.44 -7.46 10.20
N GLN A 145 -16.50 -7.10 10.94
CA GLN A 145 -17.84 -7.63 10.71
C GLN A 145 -18.35 -7.27 9.31
N ARG A 146 -18.24 -5.98 8.93
CA ARG A 146 -18.70 -5.50 7.63
C ARG A 146 -17.93 -6.13 6.47
N MET A 147 -16.60 -6.23 6.60
CA MET A 147 -15.74 -6.86 5.60
C MET A 147 -16.04 -8.36 5.45
N GLY A 148 -16.17 -9.08 6.58
CA GLY A 148 -16.49 -10.51 6.57
C GLY A 148 -17.86 -10.82 5.97
N ASN A 149 -18.87 -9.99 6.25
CA ASN A 149 -20.18 -10.09 5.60
C ASN A 149 -20.12 -9.84 4.08
N GLY A 150 -19.34 -8.83 3.66
CA GLY A 150 -19.13 -8.52 2.25
C GLY A 150 -18.42 -9.64 1.49
N MET A 151 -17.33 -10.17 2.04
CA MET A 151 -16.62 -11.32 1.49
C MET A 151 -17.52 -12.54 1.38
N ALA A 152 -18.31 -12.83 2.42
CA ALA A 152 -19.26 -13.94 2.39
C ALA A 152 -20.32 -13.78 1.28
N LYS A 153 -20.79 -12.56 1.00
CA LYS A 153 -21.71 -12.27 -0.11
C LYS A 153 -21.07 -12.62 -1.46
N PHE A 154 -19.85 -12.17 -1.70
CA PHE A 154 -19.18 -12.31 -3.00
C PHE A 154 -18.49 -13.68 -3.21
N ILE A 155 -18.49 -14.56 -2.20
CA ILE A 155 -18.19 -15.98 -2.39
C ILE A 155 -19.36 -16.71 -3.07
N GLU A 156 -20.59 -16.27 -2.82
CA GLU A 156 -21.82 -16.92 -3.33
C GLU A 156 -22.31 -16.27 -4.64
N VAL A 157 -21.80 -15.09 -4.99
CA VAL A 157 -22.27 -14.27 -6.11
C VAL A 157 -21.09 -13.76 -6.94
N GLU A 158 -21.17 -13.95 -8.26
CA GLU A 158 -20.17 -13.44 -9.20
C GLU A 158 -20.30 -11.92 -9.41
N VAL A 159 -19.19 -11.25 -9.71
CA VAL A 159 -19.15 -9.82 -10.00
C VAL A 159 -19.44 -9.61 -11.49
N GLU A 160 -20.66 -9.21 -11.84
CA GLU A 160 -21.10 -9.06 -13.23
C GLU A 160 -21.09 -7.60 -13.72
N THR A 161 -21.34 -6.64 -12.83
CA THR A 161 -21.46 -5.22 -13.20
C THR A 161 -20.41 -4.33 -12.53
N ILE A 162 -20.22 -3.11 -13.05
CA ILE A 162 -19.36 -2.09 -12.40
C ILE A 162 -19.89 -1.74 -11.00
N ALA A 163 -21.20 -1.81 -10.77
CA ALA A 163 -21.77 -1.58 -9.46
C ALA A 163 -21.39 -2.70 -8.47
N ASP A 164 -21.43 -3.97 -8.92
CA ASP A 164 -20.98 -5.10 -8.12
C ASP A 164 -19.48 -5.00 -7.83
N TYR A 165 -18.70 -4.56 -8.81
CA TYR A 165 -17.27 -4.32 -8.67
C TYR A 165 -16.97 -3.24 -7.62
N ASP A 166 -17.62 -2.07 -7.73
CA ASP A 166 -17.47 -0.97 -6.79
C ASP A 166 -17.93 -1.39 -5.37
N GLU A 167 -18.99 -2.21 -5.25
CA GLU A 167 -19.45 -2.77 -3.97
C GLU A 167 -18.46 -3.79 -3.38
N TYR A 168 -17.94 -4.72 -4.18
CA TYR A 168 -16.89 -5.64 -3.73
C TYR A 168 -15.67 -4.87 -3.23
N CYS A 169 -15.20 -3.90 -4.01
CA CYS A 169 -14.05 -3.09 -3.64
C CYS A 169 -14.34 -2.23 -2.39
N HIS A 170 -15.58 -1.80 -2.18
CA HIS A 170 -15.98 -1.17 -0.91
C HIS A 170 -15.71 -2.11 0.27
N TYR A 171 -16.15 -3.37 0.20
CA TYR A 171 -15.96 -4.31 1.31
C TYR A 171 -14.50 -4.63 1.58
N VAL A 172 -13.70 -4.93 0.54
CA VAL A 172 -12.33 -5.43 0.74
C VAL A 172 -11.28 -4.33 0.88
N ALA A 173 -11.55 -3.11 0.42
CA ALA A 173 -10.59 -2.01 0.46
C ALA A 173 -11.16 -0.70 1.04
N GLY A 174 -12.39 -0.34 0.66
CA GLY A 174 -13.07 0.87 1.15
C GLY A 174 -13.25 0.88 2.67
N ILE A 175 -13.68 -0.25 3.24
CA ILE A 175 -13.83 -0.45 4.70
C ILE A 175 -12.50 -0.25 5.43
N VAL A 176 -11.38 -0.64 4.83
CA VAL A 176 -10.05 -0.44 5.43
C VAL A 176 -9.75 1.06 5.56
N GLY A 177 -10.04 1.84 4.51
CA GLY A 177 -9.90 3.29 4.54
C GLY A 177 -10.77 3.95 5.63
N LEU A 178 -12.03 3.51 5.73
CA LEU A 178 -12.97 3.98 6.76
C LEU A 178 -12.48 3.63 8.18
N GLY A 179 -12.05 2.38 8.39
CA GLY A 179 -11.51 1.92 9.66
C GLY A 179 -10.30 2.73 10.10
N LEU A 180 -9.34 2.96 9.20
CA LEU A 180 -8.17 3.79 9.47
C LEU A 180 -8.57 5.22 9.86
N THR A 181 -9.51 5.83 9.13
CA THR A 181 -10.03 7.18 9.44
C THR A 181 -10.63 7.26 10.83
N ARG A 182 -11.46 6.27 11.19
CA ARG A 182 -12.06 6.17 12.53
C ARG A 182 -11.03 5.91 13.63
N LEU A 183 -9.97 5.14 13.36
CA LEU A 183 -8.85 4.96 14.30
C LEU A 183 -8.09 6.29 14.52
N PHE A 184 -7.89 7.09 13.48
CA PHE A 184 -7.27 8.42 13.61
C PHE A 184 -8.12 9.37 14.45
N TYR A 185 -9.44 9.34 14.23
CA TYR A 185 -10.40 10.11 15.02
C TYR A 185 -10.44 9.65 16.49
N ALA A 186 -10.48 8.33 16.73
CA ALA A 186 -10.46 7.76 18.08
C ALA A 186 -9.16 8.09 18.84
N ALA A 187 -8.05 8.28 18.12
CA ALA A 187 -6.78 8.75 18.69
C ALA A 187 -6.77 10.26 19.00
N GLY A 188 -7.79 11.02 18.58
CA GLY A 188 -7.86 12.48 18.72
C GLY A 188 -6.88 13.24 17.82
N LEU A 189 -6.38 12.60 16.76
CA LEU A 189 -5.33 13.17 15.89
C LEU A 189 -5.90 13.77 14.59
N GLU A 190 -7.09 13.34 14.15
CA GLU A 190 -7.75 13.81 12.93
C GLU A 190 -9.26 14.01 13.13
N ASP A 191 -9.92 14.72 12.21
CA ASP A 191 -11.37 14.99 12.27
C ASP A 191 -12.22 13.93 11.54
N PHE A 192 -13.46 13.74 12.00
CA PHE A 192 -14.43 12.80 11.42
C PHE A 192 -14.91 13.15 9.99
N ALA A 193 -14.73 14.40 9.55
CA ALA A 193 -15.16 14.87 8.22
C ALA A 193 -14.48 14.12 7.05
N LEU A 194 -13.45 13.33 7.35
CA LEU A 194 -12.69 12.52 6.40
C LEU A 194 -13.40 11.21 6.01
N ASP A 195 -14.41 10.74 6.78
CA ASP A 195 -15.09 9.44 6.56
C ASP A 195 -15.69 9.33 5.14
N VAL A 196 -16.25 10.42 4.60
CA VAL A 196 -16.90 10.44 3.26
C VAL A 196 -15.90 10.17 2.13
N LEU A 197 -14.65 10.61 2.30
CA LEU A 197 -13.58 10.47 1.29
C LEU A 197 -12.74 9.20 1.50
N SER A 198 -12.87 8.55 2.65
CA SER A 198 -12.05 7.41 3.06
C SER A 198 -12.22 6.17 2.18
N ASN A 199 -13.42 5.96 1.63
CA ASN A 199 -13.72 4.85 0.73
C ASN A 199 -12.83 4.91 -0.52
N SER A 200 -12.71 6.09 -1.12
CA SER A 200 -11.93 6.32 -2.34
C SER A 200 -10.43 6.06 -2.15
N MET A 201 -9.91 6.31 -0.94
CA MET A 201 -8.53 5.95 -0.58
C MET A 201 -8.29 4.44 -0.65
N GLY A 202 -9.28 3.62 -0.26
CA GLY A 202 -9.22 2.16 -0.38
C GLY A 202 -9.38 1.70 -1.82
N LEU A 203 -10.41 2.19 -2.51
CA LEU A 203 -10.72 1.82 -3.90
C LEU A 203 -9.54 2.10 -4.86
N PHE A 204 -8.82 3.21 -4.67
CA PHE A 204 -7.66 3.55 -5.51
C PHE A 204 -6.50 2.54 -5.43
N LEU A 205 -6.44 1.73 -4.38
CA LEU A 205 -5.38 0.74 -4.18
C LEU A 205 -5.70 -0.63 -4.81
N GLN A 206 -6.96 -0.90 -5.15
CA GLN A 206 -7.42 -2.22 -5.59
C GLN A 206 -7.40 -2.33 -7.11
N VAL A 207 -6.64 -3.29 -7.66
CA VAL A 207 -6.63 -3.62 -9.10
C VAL A 207 -6.51 -5.13 -9.26
N PHE A 208 -7.38 -5.72 -10.08
CA PHE A 208 -7.39 -7.17 -10.34
C PHE A 208 -6.44 -7.57 -11.45
N LYS A 209 -6.07 -8.85 -11.45
CA LYS A 209 -5.25 -9.47 -12.49
C LYS A 209 -5.87 -10.83 -12.85
N GLU A 210 -6.22 -11.00 -14.12
CA GLU A 210 -6.64 -12.28 -14.67
C GLU A 210 -5.80 -12.58 -15.91
N GLU A 211 -5.31 -13.81 -16.05
CA GLU A 211 -4.39 -14.20 -17.13
C GLU A 211 -5.18 -14.55 -18.39
N ASP A 212 -5.50 -13.55 -19.21
CA ASP A 212 -5.89 -13.81 -20.61
C ASP A 212 -4.99 -13.01 -21.59
N ARG A 213 -4.64 -13.65 -22.69
CA ARG A 213 -3.53 -13.28 -23.60
C ARG A 213 -4.03 -12.51 -24.83
N SER A 214 -5.15 -11.81 -24.71
CA SER A 214 -5.79 -11.08 -25.81
C SER A 214 -5.52 -9.58 -25.75
N GLU A 215 -5.68 -8.90 -26.88
CA GLU A 215 -5.76 -7.43 -26.90
C GLU A 215 -6.94 -6.93 -26.05
N ASP A 216 -7.99 -7.73 -25.91
CA ASP A 216 -9.15 -7.43 -25.10
C ASP A 216 -8.82 -7.45 -23.60
N ALA A 217 -7.94 -8.33 -23.14
CA ALA A 217 -7.43 -8.30 -21.76
C ALA A 217 -6.68 -6.99 -21.49
N LEU A 218 -5.88 -6.50 -22.45
CA LEU A 218 -5.18 -5.22 -22.32
C LEU A 218 -6.15 -4.03 -22.31
N ARG A 219 -7.23 -4.08 -23.09
CA ARG A 219 -8.31 -3.08 -23.05
C ARG A 219 -9.02 -3.10 -21.70
N CYS A 220 -9.41 -4.27 -21.21
CA CYS A 220 -10.01 -4.46 -19.90
C CYS A 220 -9.11 -3.91 -18.77
N LEU A 221 -7.80 -4.21 -18.81
CA LEU A 221 -6.83 -3.64 -17.87
C LEU A 221 -6.81 -2.11 -17.93
N ASN A 222 -6.80 -1.53 -19.12
CA ASN A 222 -6.83 -0.07 -19.29
C ASN A 222 -8.13 0.53 -18.74
N ASP A 223 -9.27 -0.13 -18.92
CA ASP A 223 -10.57 0.31 -18.40
C ASP A 223 -10.61 0.21 -16.87
N MET A 224 -10.08 -0.86 -16.27
CA MET A 224 -9.94 -1.00 -14.82
C MET A 224 -9.05 0.10 -14.23
N ILE A 225 -7.90 0.39 -14.87
CA ILE A 225 -7.02 1.48 -14.43
C ILE A 225 -7.71 2.83 -14.60
N THR A 226 -8.46 3.04 -15.68
CA THR A 226 -9.25 4.25 -15.91
C THR A 226 -10.31 4.43 -14.81
N ASN A 227 -10.99 3.35 -14.44
CA ASN A 227 -11.94 3.32 -13.33
C ASN A 227 -11.26 3.69 -12.01
N ALA A 228 -10.08 3.13 -11.71
CA ALA A 228 -9.33 3.49 -10.50
C ALA A 228 -8.95 4.98 -10.48
N LEU A 229 -8.51 5.55 -11.63
CA LEU A 229 -8.12 6.96 -11.73
C LEU A 229 -9.24 7.95 -11.36
N LYS A 230 -10.53 7.54 -11.42
CA LYS A 230 -11.67 8.36 -10.99
C LYS A 230 -11.56 8.82 -9.53
N HIS A 231 -10.90 8.05 -8.68
CA HIS A 231 -10.73 8.34 -7.26
C HIS A 231 -9.55 9.27 -6.94
N GLY A 232 -8.67 9.54 -7.93
CA GLY A 232 -7.46 10.34 -7.72
C GLY A 232 -7.72 11.72 -7.09
N PRO A 233 -8.68 12.53 -7.57
CA PRO A 233 -9.01 13.83 -6.98
C PRO A 233 -9.49 13.73 -5.52
N GLU A 234 -10.30 12.73 -5.19
CA GLU A 234 -10.81 12.50 -3.84
C GLU A 234 -9.69 12.06 -2.89
N CYS A 235 -8.75 11.22 -3.35
CA CYS A 235 -7.56 10.88 -2.58
C CYS A 235 -6.69 12.11 -2.28
N LEU A 236 -6.50 13.00 -3.27
CA LEU A 236 -5.79 14.26 -3.07
C LEU A 236 -6.51 15.18 -2.07
N GLN A 237 -7.84 15.23 -2.12
CA GLN A 237 -8.65 15.98 -1.18
C GLN A 237 -8.51 15.42 0.24
N TYR A 238 -8.64 14.10 0.41
CA TYR A 238 -8.47 13.41 1.69
C TYR A 238 -7.11 13.73 2.30
N MET A 239 -6.02 13.51 1.55
CA MET A 239 -4.66 13.76 2.04
C MET A 239 -4.41 15.24 2.36
N SER A 240 -5.08 16.17 1.67
CA SER A 240 -4.95 17.61 1.94
C SER A 240 -5.58 18.07 3.24
N ALA A 241 -6.48 17.26 3.82
CA ALA A 241 -7.19 17.56 5.05
C ALA A 241 -6.56 16.92 6.30
N LEU A 242 -5.57 16.02 6.13
CA LEU A 242 -4.82 15.42 7.23
C LEU A 242 -3.90 16.45 7.90
N ARG A 243 -3.86 16.42 9.23
CA ARG A 243 -3.12 17.37 10.08
C ARG A 243 -1.86 16.76 10.67
N ASP A 244 -1.93 15.51 11.13
CA ASP A 244 -0.80 14.85 11.76
C ASP A 244 0.23 14.41 10.69
N PRO A 245 1.51 14.83 10.78
CA PRO A 245 2.51 14.50 9.76
C PRO A 245 2.80 12.99 9.61
N ALA A 246 2.66 12.20 10.67
CA ALA A 246 2.88 10.75 10.60
C ALA A 246 1.70 10.05 9.93
N ILE A 247 0.46 10.42 10.28
CA ILE A 247 -0.76 9.94 9.62
C ILE A 247 -0.76 10.37 8.15
N PHE A 248 -0.42 11.62 7.86
CA PHE A 248 -0.26 12.12 6.50
C PHE A 248 0.66 11.23 5.67
N ARG A 249 1.87 10.94 6.17
CA ARG A 249 2.83 10.10 5.44
C ARG A 249 2.38 8.66 5.34
N PHE A 250 1.74 8.13 6.38
CA PHE A 250 1.15 6.79 6.38
C PHE A 250 0.10 6.63 5.27
N CYS A 251 -0.76 7.63 5.06
CA CYS A 251 -1.75 7.64 3.99
C CYS A 251 -1.14 7.97 2.61
N ALA A 252 -0.23 8.94 2.54
CA ALA A 252 0.25 9.46 1.25
C ALA A 252 1.20 8.54 0.51
N ILE A 253 2.09 7.84 1.22
CA ILE A 253 3.08 6.95 0.61
C ILE A 253 2.42 5.83 -0.22
N PRO A 254 1.42 5.08 0.31
CA PRO A 254 0.66 4.10 -0.46
C PRO A 254 -0.02 4.69 -1.70
N GLN A 255 -0.64 5.87 -1.58
CA GLN A 255 -1.36 6.51 -2.70
C GLN A 255 -0.40 6.93 -3.84
N VAL A 256 0.78 7.46 -3.50
CA VAL A 256 1.83 7.77 -4.50
C VAL A 256 2.35 6.48 -5.16
N MET A 257 2.50 5.39 -4.40
CA MET A 257 2.87 4.09 -4.97
C MET A 257 1.77 3.51 -5.86
N ALA A 258 0.50 3.74 -5.53
CA ALA A 258 -0.63 3.27 -6.31
C ALA A 258 -0.67 3.97 -7.68
N ILE A 259 -0.64 5.30 -7.74
CA ILE A 259 -0.63 6.00 -9.04
C ILE A 259 0.62 5.65 -9.87
N GLY A 260 1.78 5.46 -9.24
CA GLY A 260 2.98 4.97 -9.93
C GLY A 260 2.83 3.54 -10.46
N THR A 261 2.09 2.68 -9.76
CA THR A 261 1.79 1.32 -10.21
C THR A 261 0.76 1.32 -11.34
N LEU A 262 -0.28 2.15 -11.26
CA LEU A 262 -1.22 2.37 -12.35
C LEU A 262 -0.48 2.85 -13.61
N ALA A 263 0.43 3.82 -13.49
CA ALA A 263 1.25 4.28 -14.61
C ALA A 263 2.17 3.20 -15.20
N LEU A 264 2.65 2.26 -14.38
CA LEU A 264 3.43 1.10 -14.81
C LEU A 264 2.59 0.05 -15.54
N CYS A 265 1.39 -0.23 -15.03
CA CYS A 265 0.49 -1.27 -15.55
C CYS A 265 -0.28 -0.81 -16.79
N TYR A 266 -0.53 0.49 -16.93
CA TYR A 266 -1.31 1.01 -18.04
C TYR A 266 -0.65 0.71 -19.39
N ASN A 267 -1.44 0.14 -20.30
CA ASN A 267 -1.02 -0.32 -21.62
C ASN A 267 0.21 -1.23 -21.57
N ASN A 268 0.30 -2.12 -20.57
CA ASN A 268 1.44 -2.99 -20.35
C ASN A 268 1.05 -4.48 -20.31
N ILE A 269 1.27 -5.19 -21.41
CA ILE A 269 0.99 -6.63 -21.53
C ILE A 269 1.79 -7.49 -20.53
N HIS A 270 2.89 -6.98 -19.98
CA HIS A 270 3.68 -7.73 -18.99
C HIS A 270 2.93 -7.95 -17.68
N VAL A 271 1.85 -7.20 -17.42
CA VAL A 271 0.97 -7.43 -16.25
C VAL A 271 0.42 -8.86 -16.23
N PHE A 272 0.16 -9.44 -17.40
CA PHE A 272 -0.35 -10.81 -17.56
C PHE A 272 0.76 -11.88 -17.65
N ARG A 273 2.03 -11.46 -17.73
CA ARG A 273 3.17 -12.38 -17.92
C ARG A 273 4.07 -12.50 -16.70
N GLY A 274 3.76 -11.76 -15.63
CA GLY A 274 4.54 -11.79 -14.41
C GLY A 274 4.28 -10.59 -13.51
N VAL A 275 5.19 -10.41 -12.55
CA VAL A 275 5.03 -9.38 -11.52
C VAL A 275 5.53 -8.04 -12.02
N VAL A 276 4.61 -7.20 -12.50
CA VAL A 276 4.86 -5.76 -12.68
C VAL A 276 4.73 -5.08 -11.32
N LYS A 277 5.82 -4.44 -10.87
CA LYS A 277 5.88 -3.71 -9.61
C LYS A 277 6.88 -2.55 -9.69
N ILE A 278 6.64 -1.52 -8.90
CA ILE A 278 7.63 -0.46 -8.67
C ILE A 278 8.93 -1.10 -8.16
N ARG A 279 10.06 -0.72 -8.77
CA ARG A 279 11.39 -1.19 -8.35
C ARG A 279 11.74 -0.66 -6.96
N ARG A 280 12.52 -1.43 -6.21
CA ARG A 280 12.83 -1.15 -4.80
C ARG A 280 13.49 0.21 -4.55
N GLY A 281 14.35 0.68 -5.46
CA GLY A 281 14.99 1.98 -5.34
C GLY A 281 14.00 3.15 -5.52
N LEU A 282 13.09 3.05 -6.49
CA LEU A 282 12.00 4.02 -6.66
C LEU A 282 11.03 3.99 -5.46
N THR A 283 10.70 2.81 -4.92
CA THR A 283 9.94 2.71 -3.65
C THR A 283 10.64 3.48 -2.53
N ALA A 284 11.95 3.30 -2.37
CA ALA A 284 12.72 4.02 -1.35
C ALA A 284 12.69 5.54 -1.57
N LYS A 285 12.83 6.01 -2.81
CA LYS A 285 12.69 7.43 -3.15
C LYS A 285 11.30 7.98 -2.85
N ILE A 286 10.24 7.23 -3.13
CA ILE A 286 8.86 7.64 -2.82
C ILE A 286 8.69 7.76 -1.31
N MET A 287 9.12 6.76 -0.54
CA MET A 287 9.01 6.76 0.93
C MET A 287 9.80 7.90 1.59
N GLU A 288 11.01 8.20 1.09
CA GLU A 288 11.83 9.31 1.57
C GLU A 288 11.32 10.68 1.08
N GLY A 289 10.78 10.72 -0.14
CA GLY A 289 10.37 11.95 -0.83
C GLY A 289 9.02 12.48 -0.39
N THR A 290 8.09 11.60 -0.01
CA THR A 290 6.71 11.98 0.32
C THR A 290 6.62 12.45 1.77
N LYS A 291 6.69 13.78 1.98
CA LYS A 291 6.64 14.40 3.31
C LYS A 291 5.56 15.44 3.47
N THR A 292 5.17 16.09 2.37
CA THR A 292 4.19 17.17 2.34
C THR A 292 3.21 16.98 1.19
N MET A 293 2.08 17.69 1.21
CA MET A 293 1.15 17.70 0.06
C MET A 293 1.79 18.22 -1.22
N SER A 294 2.77 19.12 -1.14
CA SER A 294 3.52 19.57 -2.32
C SER A 294 4.28 18.41 -2.98
N ASP A 295 4.88 17.53 -2.18
CA ASP A 295 5.53 16.32 -2.68
C ASP A 295 4.53 15.36 -3.32
N VAL A 296 3.34 15.21 -2.73
CA VAL A 296 2.24 14.37 -3.27
C VAL A 296 1.75 14.92 -4.61
N TYR A 297 1.43 16.21 -4.70
CA TYR A 297 0.99 16.82 -5.96
C TYR A 297 2.05 16.70 -7.06
N ALA A 298 3.33 16.88 -6.71
CA ALA A 298 4.43 16.70 -7.65
C ALA A 298 4.52 15.25 -8.16
N ALA A 299 4.41 14.27 -7.26
CA ALA A 299 4.45 12.86 -7.61
C ALA A 299 3.23 12.44 -8.47
N PHE A 300 2.03 12.89 -8.09
CA PHE A 300 0.82 12.65 -8.86
C PHE A 300 0.90 13.28 -10.26
N ASP A 301 1.42 14.50 -10.39
CA ASP A 301 1.63 15.16 -11.70
C ASP A 301 2.69 14.44 -12.56
N ASP A 302 3.78 13.96 -11.96
CA ASP A 302 4.81 13.16 -12.64
C ASP A 302 4.21 11.87 -13.20
N PHE A 303 3.57 11.04 -12.36
CA PHE A 303 3.01 9.76 -12.78
C PHE A 303 1.81 9.92 -13.72
N SER A 304 1.00 10.95 -13.52
CA SER A 304 -0.09 11.31 -14.45
C SER A 304 0.46 11.74 -15.82
N GLY A 305 1.64 12.36 -15.88
CA GLY A 305 2.31 12.67 -17.14
C GLY A 305 2.72 11.41 -17.91
N ILE A 306 3.19 10.39 -17.20
CA ILE A 306 3.53 9.09 -17.80
C ILE A 306 2.27 8.38 -18.31
N LEU A 307 1.15 8.48 -17.61
CA LEU A 307 -0.15 7.97 -18.07
C LEU A 307 -0.65 8.71 -19.33
N ALA A 308 -0.61 10.05 -19.35
CA ALA A 308 -1.01 10.86 -20.51
C ALA A 308 -0.19 10.52 -21.76
N ALA A 309 1.11 10.25 -21.62
CA ALA A 309 1.95 9.85 -22.75
C ALA A 309 1.54 8.51 -23.39
N LYS A 310 0.74 7.70 -22.69
CA LYS A 310 0.34 6.35 -23.10
C LYS A 310 -1.10 6.23 -23.62
N ALA A 311 -1.99 7.22 -23.44
CA ALA A 311 -3.38 7.07 -23.88
C ALA A 311 -4.25 8.34 -23.96
N LEU A 312 -5.21 8.28 -24.89
CA LEU A 312 -6.33 9.21 -25.03
C LEU A 312 -7.52 8.90 -24.08
N LEU A 313 -7.80 7.62 -23.78
CA LEU A 313 -8.99 7.21 -23.03
C LEU A 313 -8.96 7.64 -21.54
N THR A 314 -7.77 7.67 -20.94
CA THR A 314 -7.56 8.13 -19.56
C THR A 314 -7.38 9.65 -19.45
N GLN A 315 -7.34 10.36 -20.58
CA GLN A 315 -6.93 11.76 -20.65
C GLN A 315 -7.77 12.66 -19.74
N ARG A 316 -9.10 12.43 -19.68
CA ARG A 316 -10.01 13.18 -18.81
C ARG A 316 -9.60 13.11 -17.34
N TYR A 317 -9.48 11.90 -16.77
CA TYR A 317 -9.16 11.73 -15.35
C TYR A 317 -7.73 12.16 -15.04
N VAL A 318 -6.81 11.92 -15.98
CA VAL A 318 -5.44 12.45 -15.91
C VAL A 318 -5.45 13.97 -15.84
N ASP A 319 -6.24 14.65 -16.66
CA ASP A 319 -6.36 16.10 -16.67
C ASP A 319 -7.03 16.65 -15.41
N GLU A 320 -8.04 15.96 -14.87
CA GLU A 320 -8.67 16.29 -13.59
C GLU A 320 -7.64 16.21 -12.44
N ILE A 321 -6.87 15.12 -12.35
CA ILE A 321 -5.79 14.97 -11.35
C ILE A 321 -4.73 16.07 -11.53
N ARG A 322 -4.24 16.28 -12.75
CA ARG A 322 -3.22 17.30 -13.04
C ARG A 322 -3.71 18.71 -12.74
N THR A 323 -4.99 18.99 -12.97
CA THR A 323 -5.62 20.29 -12.64
C THR A 323 -5.69 20.47 -11.13
N ALA A 324 -6.12 19.46 -10.39
CA ALA A 324 -6.11 19.47 -8.92
C ALA A 324 -4.70 19.72 -8.36
N CYS A 325 -3.67 19.10 -8.94
CA CYS A 325 -2.27 19.33 -8.57
C CYS A 325 -1.81 20.76 -8.88
N LYS A 326 -2.11 21.28 -10.09
CA LYS A 326 -1.65 22.61 -10.54
C LYS A 326 -2.32 23.76 -9.79
N ALA A 327 -3.63 23.66 -9.52
CA ALA A 327 -4.38 24.70 -8.83
C ALA A 327 -3.89 24.96 -7.40
N ARG A 328 -3.15 24.01 -6.82
CA ARG A 328 -2.70 24.03 -5.42
C ARG A 328 -1.17 24.06 -5.28
N PHE A 329 -0.45 24.27 -6.39
CA PHE A 329 1.02 24.33 -6.42
C PHE A 329 1.53 25.77 -6.22
N LEU A 330 2.13 26.07 -5.07
CA LEU A 330 2.85 27.32 -4.81
C LEU A 330 4.37 27.10 -4.87
N ASN A 331 5.00 27.76 -5.85
CA ASN A 331 6.44 27.99 -6.07
C ASN A 331 7.42 26.81 -6.19
N LYS A 332 8.14 26.84 -7.33
CA LYS A 332 9.23 25.93 -7.72
C LYS A 332 10.53 26.30 -7.00
N THR A 333 10.96 25.47 -6.04
CA THR A 333 12.38 25.36 -5.70
C THR A 333 12.73 23.89 -5.41
N LYS A 334 13.61 23.32 -6.26
CA LYS A 334 14.11 21.92 -6.23
C LYS A 334 13.02 20.83 -6.11
N ARG A 335 12.22 20.64 -7.16
CA ARG A 335 11.29 19.51 -7.33
C ARG A 335 12.07 18.18 -7.36
N LYS A 336 11.69 17.22 -6.52
CA LYS A 336 12.14 15.83 -6.66
C LYS A 336 11.26 15.17 -7.74
N THR A 337 11.86 14.74 -8.84
CA THR A 337 11.14 14.07 -9.92
C THR A 337 11.12 12.56 -9.70
N PHE A 338 9.94 11.96 -9.89
CA PHE A 338 9.78 10.51 -9.93
C PHE A 338 9.72 10.07 -11.39
N SER A 339 10.71 9.26 -11.81
CA SER A 339 10.73 8.68 -13.16
C SER A 339 10.63 7.16 -13.07
N ILE A 340 9.77 6.60 -13.91
CA ILE A 340 9.67 5.16 -14.12
C ILE A 340 10.80 4.66 -15.03
N GLU A 341 11.25 5.48 -15.98
CA GLU A 341 12.21 5.10 -17.01
C GLU A 341 13.65 5.06 -16.50
N SER A 342 14.45 4.15 -17.05
CA SER A 342 15.90 4.09 -16.77
C SER A 342 16.65 5.16 -17.54
N LYS A 343 17.70 5.71 -16.91
CA LYS A 343 18.66 6.55 -17.62
C LYS A 343 19.31 5.73 -18.74
N THR A 344 19.20 6.21 -19.98
CA THR A 344 19.77 5.56 -21.17
C THR A 344 21.30 5.45 -21.09
N GLY A 345 21.88 4.53 -21.88
CA GLY A 345 23.29 4.10 -21.81
C GLY A 345 24.37 5.20 -21.80
N HIS A 346 24.08 6.42 -22.27
CA HIS A 346 25.02 7.55 -22.22
C HIS A 346 25.35 8.01 -20.79
N GLU A 347 24.36 8.03 -19.89
CA GLU A 347 24.60 8.40 -18.48
C GLU A 347 25.28 7.26 -17.71
N ILE A 348 25.02 6.01 -18.10
CA ILE A 348 25.70 4.82 -17.55
C ILE A 348 27.19 4.87 -17.88
N CYS A 349 27.57 5.25 -19.11
CA CYS A 349 28.97 5.46 -19.50
C CYS A 349 29.65 6.54 -18.64
N LEU A 350 28.94 7.63 -18.32
CA LEU A 350 29.43 8.71 -17.48
C LEU A 350 29.65 8.27 -16.03
N VAL A 351 28.71 7.51 -15.45
CA VAL A 351 28.82 6.98 -14.09
C VAL A 351 29.96 5.96 -14.00
N LEU A 352 30.10 5.08 -15.00
CA LEU A 352 31.23 4.15 -15.10
C LEU A 352 32.57 4.89 -15.20
N ALA A 353 32.64 5.97 -16.00
CA ALA A 353 33.84 6.80 -16.11
C ALA A 353 34.19 7.48 -14.78
N ILE A 354 33.21 8.00 -14.04
CA ILE A 354 33.42 8.62 -12.72
C ILE A 354 33.90 7.59 -11.69
N LEU A 355 33.28 6.40 -11.65
CA LEU A 355 33.71 5.32 -10.74
C LEU A 355 35.11 4.83 -11.08
N LEU A 356 35.46 4.72 -12.37
CA LEU A 356 36.80 4.35 -12.83
C LEU A 356 37.84 5.41 -12.41
N LEU A 357 37.51 6.70 -12.58
CA LEU A 357 38.36 7.82 -12.16
C LEU A 357 38.55 7.85 -10.64
N ALA A 358 37.51 7.60 -9.86
CA ALA A 358 37.60 7.50 -8.41
C ALA A 358 38.50 6.34 -7.97
N LEU A 359 38.41 5.19 -8.65
CA LEU A 359 39.25 4.01 -8.37
C LEU A 359 40.71 4.24 -8.73
N ILE A 360 40.98 4.92 -9.86
CA ILE A 360 42.32 5.35 -10.27
C ILE A 360 42.91 6.34 -9.25
N MET A 361 42.12 7.32 -8.81
CA MET A 361 42.54 8.28 -7.78
C MET A 361 42.89 7.59 -6.46
N ILE A 362 42.09 6.60 -6.02
CA ILE A 362 42.38 5.82 -4.81
C ILE A 362 43.69 5.02 -4.98
N LEU A 363 43.91 4.39 -6.13
CA LEU A 363 45.13 3.63 -6.43
C LEU A 363 46.38 4.51 -6.54
N ILE A 364 46.24 5.76 -6.99
CA ILE A 364 47.33 6.74 -7.05
C ILE A 364 47.67 7.28 -5.66
N VAL A 365 46.67 7.51 -4.81
CA VAL A 365 46.85 8.02 -3.43
C VAL A 365 47.39 6.94 -2.48
N TRP A 366 47.24 5.66 -2.82
CA TRP A 366 47.77 4.51 -2.06
C TRP A 366 49.10 3.96 -2.61
N ARG A 367 49.73 4.66 -3.57
CA ARG A 367 51.14 4.54 -3.90
C ARG A 367 51.90 5.72 -3.31
#